data_AF-A0A0W0G9S4-F1
#
_entry.id   AF-A0A0W0G9S4-F1
#
_cell.length_a   1.000
_cell.length_b   1.000
_cell.length_c   1.000
_cell.angle_alpha   90.00
_cell.angle_beta   90.00
_cell.angle_gamma   90.00
#
_symmetry.space_group_name_H-M   'P 1'
#
loop_
_entity.id
_entity.type
_entity.pdbx_description
1 polymer ?
#
loop_
_entity_poly.entity_id
_entity_poly.type
_entity_poly.pdbx_seq_one_letter_code
_entity_poly.pdbx_strand_id
1 'polypeptide(L)'
;MDSTQLLIESLVADFGLGEEQQKTLARMYKAITGQGMPPVILYLALFNVSAVYQCFNCRFKGDPNMVSMAKMISDAQALIDDHWHTNHDENKSICLLSNERAYNPLRISYHVLEEDVFNTIEKNAKKFRFFNIFPCLIWMKVLHDSIGTVCSSIQNGFWNNIKKSIDNGQSLADFTYVMNKIYYWPGGKRYSKDLFIAHNAILRHIMGGSGKNLEPQSPNSANGNVEFEESAKGVKKRGSHKKKGEDFWSVVDKFFDDKMQKGWGEDISKGDWVEFLQKLVKEDNERTGDLPRKKK
;
A
#
# COMPACT_ATOMS: atom_id res chain seq x y z
N MET A 1 -21.02 15.78 -34.98
CA MET A 1 -19.58 16.09 -35.02
C MET A 1 -18.93 15.48 -33.80
N ASP A 2 -17.78 14.83 -33.94
CA ASP A 2 -17.01 14.29 -32.82
C ASP A 2 -16.52 15.44 -31.94
N SER A 3 -16.83 15.39 -30.63
CA SER A 3 -16.40 16.40 -29.65
C SER A 3 -14.87 16.58 -29.62
N THR A 4 -14.14 15.55 -30.01
CA THR A 4 -12.68 15.54 -30.20
C THR A 4 -12.23 16.47 -31.32
N GLN A 5 -12.91 16.37 -32.46
CA GLN A 5 -12.58 17.12 -33.66
C GLN A 5 -12.81 18.61 -33.41
N LEU A 6 -13.91 18.93 -32.72
CA LEU A 6 -14.23 20.31 -32.32
C LEU A 6 -13.20 20.91 -31.37
N LEU A 7 -12.66 20.12 -30.43
CA LEU A 7 -11.58 20.60 -29.54
C LEU A 7 -10.30 20.90 -30.33
N ILE A 8 -9.86 19.96 -31.17
CA ILE A 8 -8.63 20.14 -31.95
C ILE A 8 -8.80 21.31 -32.91
N GLU A 9 -9.97 21.45 -33.54
CA GLU A 9 -10.30 22.59 -34.42
C GLU A 9 -10.31 23.92 -33.66
N SER A 10 -10.87 23.95 -32.44
CA SER A 10 -10.81 25.14 -31.57
C SER A 10 -9.36 25.49 -31.23
N LEU A 11 -8.55 24.53 -30.80
CA LEU A 11 -7.14 24.78 -30.47
C LEU A 11 -6.34 25.23 -31.71
N VAL A 12 -6.60 24.65 -32.89
CA VAL A 12 -5.95 25.07 -34.13
C VAL A 12 -6.32 26.51 -34.49
N ALA A 13 -7.59 26.89 -34.32
CA ALA A 13 -8.07 28.24 -34.56
C ALA A 13 -7.52 29.24 -33.54
N ASP A 14 -7.59 28.93 -32.25
CA ASP A 14 -7.16 29.79 -31.15
C ASP A 14 -5.64 30.03 -31.15
N PHE A 15 -4.87 29.02 -31.57
CA PHE A 15 -3.41 29.05 -31.53
C PHE A 15 -2.74 29.26 -32.91
N GLY A 16 -3.52 29.39 -34.00
CA GLY A 16 -2.99 29.62 -35.35
C GLY A 16 -2.07 28.50 -35.84
N LEU A 17 -2.48 27.24 -35.61
CA LEU A 17 -1.66 26.07 -35.92
C LEU A 17 -1.79 25.66 -37.39
N GLY A 18 -0.68 25.24 -37.98
CA GLY A 18 -0.63 24.70 -39.34
C GLY A 18 -1.10 23.25 -39.42
N GLU A 19 -1.33 22.77 -40.64
CA GLU A 19 -1.93 21.46 -40.93
C GLU A 19 -1.15 20.28 -40.31
N GLU A 20 0.19 20.34 -40.30
CA GLU A 20 1.03 19.30 -39.70
C GLU A 20 0.96 19.30 -38.16
N GLN A 21 0.75 20.46 -37.53
CA GLN A 21 0.58 20.58 -36.09
C GLN A 21 -0.80 20.07 -35.66
N GLN A 22 -1.83 20.38 -36.44
CA GLN A 22 -3.17 19.80 -36.29
C GLN A 22 -3.13 18.26 -36.38
N LYS A 23 -2.47 17.71 -37.39
CA LYS A 23 -2.29 16.25 -37.54
C LYS A 23 -1.53 15.65 -36.35
N THR A 24 -0.57 16.36 -35.79
CA THR A 24 0.21 15.92 -34.63
C THR A 24 -0.62 15.93 -33.35
N LEU A 25 -1.41 16.99 -33.10
CA LEU A 25 -2.35 17.05 -31.98
C LEU A 25 -3.41 15.94 -32.06
N ALA A 26 -3.92 15.64 -33.26
CA ALA A 26 -4.85 14.54 -33.47
C ALA A 26 -4.21 13.16 -33.18
N ARG A 27 -2.95 12.95 -33.59
CA ARG A 27 -2.21 11.71 -33.25
C ARG A 27 -1.94 11.59 -31.76
N MET A 28 -1.52 12.68 -31.10
CA MET A 28 -1.29 12.72 -29.65
C MET A 28 -2.58 12.45 -28.89
N TYR A 29 -3.69 13.11 -29.25
CA TYR A 29 -5.00 12.85 -28.67
C TYR A 29 -5.37 11.37 -28.79
N LYS A 30 -5.22 10.78 -29.99
CA LYS A 30 -5.55 9.37 -30.22
C LYS A 30 -4.66 8.42 -29.42
N ALA A 31 -3.38 8.73 -29.27
CA ALA A 31 -2.44 7.95 -28.47
C ALA A 31 -2.77 8.03 -26.96
N ILE A 32 -3.12 9.22 -26.48
CA ILE A 32 -3.40 9.48 -25.06
C ILE A 32 -4.79 8.95 -24.65
N THR A 33 -5.80 9.12 -25.49
CA THR A 33 -7.15 8.55 -25.25
C THR A 33 -7.15 7.02 -25.30
N GLY A 34 -6.31 6.41 -26.14
CA GLY A 34 -6.09 4.96 -26.15
C GLY A 34 -5.54 4.40 -24.84
N GLN A 35 -4.99 5.25 -23.97
CA GLN A 35 -4.45 4.88 -22.65
C GLN A 35 -5.41 5.16 -21.48
N GLY A 36 -6.63 5.67 -21.75
CA GLY A 36 -7.65 5.88 -20.73
C GLY A 36 -7.39 7.06 -19.78
N MET A 37 -6.67 8.08 -20.24
CA MET A 37 -6.41 9.29 -19.45
C MET A 37 -7.71 10.08 -19.16
N PRO A 38 -7.84 10.70 -17.97
CA PRO A 38 -8.96 11.59 -17.67
C PRO A 38 -9.01 12.77 -18.65
N PRO A 39 -10.21 13.16 -19.16
CA PRO A 39 -10.34 14.20 -20.18
C PRO A 39 -9.65 15.51 -19.81
N VAL A 40 -9.73 15.95 -18.54
CA VAL A 40 -9.15 17.23 -18.10
C VAL A 40 -7.63 17.29 -18.21
N ILE A 41 -6.94 16.16 -17.99
CA ILE A 41 -5.48 16.07 -18.12
C ILE A 41 -5.09 16.11 -19.60
N LEU A 42 -5.87 15.44 -20.44
CA LEU A 42 -5.72 15.48 -21.89
C LEU A 42 -5.95 16.89 -22.46
N TYR A 43 -6.95 17.62 -21.98
CA TYR A 43 -7.19 19.02 -22.34
C TYR A 43 -5.99 19.89 -21.97
N LEU A 44 -5.46 19.75 -20.76
CA LEU A 44 -4.31 20.53 -20.30
C LEU A 44 -3.03 20.20 -21.11
N ALA A 45 -2.81 18.93 -21.42
CA ALA A 45 -1.69 18.49 -22.24
C ALA A 45 -1.79 19.03 -23.68
N LEU A 46 -2.96 18.93 -24.32
CA LEU A 46 -3.17 19.48 -25.65
C LEU A 46 -3.08 21.01 -25.68
N PHE A 47 -3.62 21.69 -24.67
CA PHE A 47 -3.53 23.14 -24.53
C PHE A 47 -2.07 23.59 -24.40
N ASN A 48 -1.30 22.93 -23.53
CA ASN A 48 0.11 23.24 -23.35
C ASN A 48 0.90 23.00 -24.64
N VAL A 49 0.70 21.87 -25.32
CA VAL A 49 1.35 21.57 -26.60
C VAL A 49 0.94 22.56 -27.69
N SER A 50 -0.31 23.01 -27.71
CA SER A 50 -0.80 24.02 -28.66
C SER A 50 -0.19 25.40 -28.39
N ALA A 51 -0.09 25.80 -27.12
CA ALA A 51 0.58 27.02 -26.70
C ALA A 51 2.09 26.97 -27.00
N VAL A 52 2.71 25.80 -26.85
CA VAL A 52 4.09 25.54 -27.29
C VAL A 52 4.22 25.76 -28.79
N TYR A 53 3.35 25.15 -29.60
CA TYR A 53 3.40 25.30 -31.06
C TYR A 53 3.11 26.72 -31.54
N GLN A 54 2.22 27.47 -30.88
CA GLN A 54 1.99 28.88 -31.19
C GLN A 54 3.22 29.72 -30.84
N CYS A 55 3.82 29.51 -29.66
CA CYS A 55 5.08 30.15 -29.29
C CYS A 55 6.20 29.82 -30.29
N PHE A 56 6.25 28.61 -30.83
CA PHE A 56 7.17 28.19 -31.88
C PHE A 56 6.90 28.89 -33.23
N ASN A 57 5.65 28.88 -33.71
CA ASN A 57 5.24 29.48 -34.98
C ASN A 57 5.44 30.99 -34.98
N CYS A 58 5.20 31.65 -33.84
CA CYS A 58 5.34 33.10 -33.70
C CYS A 58 6.79 33.57 -33.53
N ARG A 59 7.75 32.67 -33.24
CA ARG A 59 9.11 33.11 -32.92
C ARG A 59 10.16 32.81 -33.99
N PHE A 60 10.47 31.58 -34.45
CA PHE A 60 11.66 31.45 -35.32
C PHE A 60 11.78 30.19 -36.19
N LYS A 61 12.23 30.39 -37.45
CA LYS A 61 13.12 29.45 -38.15
C LYS A 61 14.54 29.59 -37.56
N GLY A 62 15.03 28.57 -36.85
CA GLY A 62 16.47 28.39 -36.56
C GLY A 62 17.04 28.89 -35.21
N ASP A 63 16.25 29.01 -34.15
CA ASP A 63 16.65 29.77 -32.95
C ASP A 63 16.90 28.92 -31.67
N PRO A 64 17.95 29.23 -30.86
CA PRO A 64 18.27 28.64 -29.54
C PRO A 64 17.12 28.48 -28.53
N ASN A 65 15.98 29.14 -28.73
CA ASN A 65 14.78 29.00 -27.91
C ASN A 65 14.17 27.58 -27.92
N MET A 66 14.46 26.77 -28.95
CA MET A 66 14.11 25.34 -29.01
C MET A 66 14.74 24.50 -27.90
N VAL A 67 16.03 24.72 -27.66
CA VAL A 67 16.80 24.05 -26.62
C VAL A 67 16.28 24.51 -25.25
N SER A 68 15.94 25.79 -25.11
CA SER A 68 15.35 26.34 -23.89
C SER A 68 13.98 25.71 -23.59
N MET A 69 13.13 25.50 -24.60
CA MET A 69 11.80 24.93 -24.40
C MET A 69 11.83 23.42 -24.12
N ALA A 70 12.68 22.67 -24.82
CA ALA A 70 12.92 21.27 -24.51
C ALA A 70 13.45 21.10 -23.07
N LYS A 71 14.33 22.02 -22.64
CA LYS A 71 14.79 22.09 -21.26
C LYS A 71 13.65 22.38 -20.28
N MET A 72 12.79 23.37 -20.55
CA MET A 72 11.63 23.66 -19.69
C MET A 72 10.67 22.47 -19.56
N ILE A 73 10.42 21.74 -20.65
CA ILE A 73 9.58 20.54 -20.63
C ILE A 73 10.25 19.43 -19.80
N SER A 74 11.55 19.23 -19.96
CA SER A 74 12.33 18.29 -19.15
C SER A 74 12.31 18.67 -17.66
N ASP A 75 12.47 19.95 -17.34
CA ASP A 75 12.44 20.47 -15.97
C ASP A 75 11.04 20.31 -15.36
N ALA A 76 9.98 20.58 -16.13
CA ALA A 76 8.60 20.37 -15.70
C ALA A 76 8.29 18.89 -15.47
N GLN A 77 8.80 18.00 -16.33
CA GLN A 77 8.65 16.56 -16.16
C GLN A 77 9.39 16.06 -14.92
N ALA A 78 10.62 16.54 -14.68
CA ALA A 78 11.36 16.25 -13.46
C ALA A 78 10.61 16.71 -12.20
N LEU A 79 10.02 17.91 -12.21
CA LEU A 79 9.19 18.40 -11.10
C LEU A 79 7.93 17.56 -10.88
N ILE A 80 7.26 17.12 -11.96
CA ILE A 80 6.11 16.21 -11.84
C ILE A 80 6.56 14.88 -11.22
N ASP A 81 7.71 14.36 -11.64
CA ASP A 81 8.24 13.10 -11.14
C ASP A 81 8.66 13.19 -9.66
N ASP A 82 9.28 14.30 -9.26
CA ASP A 82 9.72 14.57 -7.88
C ASP A 82 8.54 14.83 -6.93
N HIS A 83 7.44 15.40 -7.43
CA HIS A 83 6.26 15.74 -6.62
C HIS A 83 5.12 14.72 -6.72
N TRP A 84 5.32 13.61 -7.44
CA TRP A 84 4.32 12.57 -7.53
C TRP A 84 4.08 11.92 -6.16
N HIS A 85 2.81 11.72 -5.83
CA HIS A 85 2.39 11.01 -4.62
C HIS A 85 1.18 10.13 -4.92
N THR A 86 0.99 9.07 -4.13
CA THR A 86 -0.22 8.26 -4.21
C THR A 86 -1.45 9.12 -3.93
N ASN A 87 -2.51 8.95 -4.73
CA ASN A 87 -3.77 9.65 -4.51
C ASN A 87 -4.62 8.98 -3.41
N HIS A 88 -5.76 9.58 -3.07
CA HIS A 88 -6.63 9.06 -2.00
C HIS A 88 -7.18 7.65 -2.30
N ASP A 89 -7.60 7.39 -3.54
CA ASP A 89 -8.17 6.09 -3.95
C ASP A 89 -7.11 4.98 -3.98
N GLU A 90 -5.90 5.32 -4.45
CA GLU A 90 -4.73 4.46 -4.43
C GLU A 90 -4.34 4.11 -3.00
N ASN A 91 -4.21 5.12 -2.11
CA ASN A 91 -3.93 4.90 -0.70
C ASN A 91 -5.00 4.05 -0.02
N LYS A 92 -6.27 4.28 -0.32
CA LYS A 92 -7.37 3.44 0.16
C LYS A 92 -7.22 2.00 -0.31
N SER A 93 -6.84 1.78 -1.56
CA SER A 93 -6.60 0.44 -2.11
C SER A 93 -5.43 -0.26 -1.44
N ILE A 94 -4.33 0.45 -1.18
CA ILE A 94 -3.17 -0.03 -0.41
C ILE A 94 -3.63 -0.45 1.00
N CYS A 95 -4.32 0.44 1.73
CA CYS A 95 -4.82 0.15 3.08
C CYS A 95 -5.70 -1.09 3.14
N LEU A 96 -6.64 -1.24 2.20
CA LEU A 96 -7.54 -2.39 2.16
C LEU A 96 -6.80 -3.70 1.90
N LEU A 97 -5.87 -3.68 0.95
CA LEU A 97 -5.07 -4.85 0.61
C LEU A 97 -4.12 -5.22 1.74
N SER A 98 -3.45 -4.24 2.34
CA SER A 98 -2.60 -4.44 3.51
C SER A 98 -3.37 -5.01 4.69
N ASN A 99 -4.62 -4.56 4.95
CA ASN A 99 -5.49 -5.14 5.98
C ASN A 99 -5.84 -6.60 5.68
N GLU A 100 -6.30 -6.90 4.46
CA GLU A 100 -6.64 -8.27 4.05
C GLU A 100 -5.43 -9.20 4.17
N ARG A 101 -4.26 -8.73 3.74
CA ARG A 101 -3.02 -9.49 3.79
C ARG A 101 -2.52 -9.67 5.21
N ALA A 102 -2.53 -8.63 6.05
CA ALA A 102 -2.08 -8.70 7.44
C ALA A 102 -2.97 -9.62 8.28
N TYR A 103 -4.28 -9.63 8.03
CA TYR A 103 -5.25 -10.45 8.75
C TYR A 103 -5.60 -11.77 8.04
N ASN A 104 -4.74 -12.24 7.14
CA ASN A 104 -4.91 -13.56 6.52
C ASN A 104 -4.60 -14.67 7.54
N PRO A 105 -5.55 -15.57 7.87
CA PRO A 105 -5.34 -16.61 8.88
C PRO A 105 -4.35 -17.71 8.45
N LEU A 106 -3.92 -17.71 7.18
CA LEU A 106 -2.88 -18.60 6.68
C LEU A 106 -1.50 -17.92 6.59
N ARG A 107 -1.36 -16.67 7.08
CA ARG A 107 -0.09 -15.96 7.03
C ARG A 107 0.86 -16.50 8.10
N ILE A 108 2.00 -16.99 7.63
CA ILE A 108 3.10 -17.49 8.48
C ILE A 108 4.29 -16.53 8.58
N SER A 109 4.40 -15.55 7.66
CA SER A 109 5.42 -14.49 7.71
C SER A 109 4.81 -13.11 7.51
N TYR A 110 5.18 -12.19 8.39
CA TYR A 110 4.77 -10.79 8.39
C TYR A 110 5.84 -9.86 7.80
N HIS A 111 7.10 -10.27 7.74
CA HIS A 111 8.16 -9.46 7.10
C HIS A 111 7.96 -9.30 5.59
N VAL A 112 7.30 -10.26 4.94
CA VAL A 112 7.00 -10.21 3.49
C VAL A 112 5.68 -9.49 3.17
N LEU A 113 5.03 -8.86 4.15
CA LEU A 113 3.72 -8.23 3.95
C LEU A 113 3.77 -7.12 2.89
N GLU A 114 4.82 -6.29 2.93
CA GLU A 114 5.01 -5.18 1.99
C GLU A 114 5.16 -5.69 0.55
N GLU A 115 6.02 -6.70 0.37
CA GLU A 115 6.27 -7.35 -0.91
C GLU A 115 5.00 -8.06 -1.44
N ASP A 116 4.24 -8.74 -0.58
CA ASP A 116 2.96 -9.36 -0.96
C ASP A 116 1.94 -8.35 -1.48
N VAL A 117 1.85 -7.18 -0.82
CA VAL A 117 0.96 -6.09 -1.22
C VAL A 117 1.43 -5.50 -2.54
N PHE A 118 2.73 -5.19 -2.67
CA PHE A 118 3.32 -4.67 -3.90
C PHE A 118 3.09 -5.60 -5.09
N ASN A 119 3.46 -6.88 -4.96
CA ASN A 119 3.29 -7.90 -5.99
C ASN A 119 1.82 -8.08 -6.39
N THR A 120 0.89 -7.91 -5.45
CA THR A 120 -0.55 -7.99 -5.76
C THR A 120 -1.02 -6.77 -6.54
N ILE A 121 -0.57 -5.57 -6.18
CA ILE A 121 -0.90 -4.33 -6.90
C ILE A 121 -0.31 -4.39 -8.31
N GLU A 122 0.95 -4.80 -8.47
CA GLU A 122 1.62 -4.93 -9.75
C GLU A 122 0.88 -5.88 -10.70
N LYS A 123 0.59 -7.11 -10.24
CA LYS A 123 -0.17 -8.10 -11.02
C LYS A 123 -1.57 -7.63 -11.41
N ASN A 124 -2.14 -6.68 -10.67
CA ASN A 124 -3.50 -6.19 -10.86
C ASN A 124 -3.55 -4.67 -11.08
N ALA A 125 -2.49 -4.10 -11.69
CA ALA A 125 -2.28 -2.65 -11.75
C ALA A 125 -3.49 -1.91 -12.34
N LYS A 126 -4.12 -2.45 -13.38
CA LYS A 126 -5.33 -1.88 -13.98
C LYS A 126 -6.52 -1.85 -13.01
N LYS A 127 -6.76 -2.94 -12.28
CA LYS A 127 -7.87 -3.07 -11.33
C LYS A 127 -7.75 -2.07 -10.18
N PHE A 128 -6.53 -1.85 -9.71
CA PHE A 128 -6.25 -0.92 -8.61
C PHE A 128 -5.89 0.49 -9.07
N ARG A 129 -5.91 0.76 -10.39
CA ARG A 129 -5.56 2.05 -11.01
C ARG A 129 -4.09 2.47 -10.91
N PHE A 130 -3.17 1.53 -10.68
CA PHE A 130 -1.72 1.76 -10.63
C PHE A 130 -0.99 1.55 -11.98
N PHE A 131 -1.72 1.37 -13.09
CA PHE A 131 -1.11 0.98 -14.38
C PHE A 131 -0.11 2.01 -14.95
N ASN A 132 -0.26 3.28 -14.59
CA ASN A 132 0.66 4.35 -15.00
C ASN A 132 1.94 4.43 -14.16
N ILE A 133 2.01 3.71 -13.03
CA ILE A 133 3.11 3.83 -12.07
C ILE A 133 4.30 2.94 -12.44
N PHE A 134 4.02 1.70 -12.85
CA PHE A 134 5.06 0.69 -13.13
C PHE A 134 6.05 1.03 -14.27
N PRO A 135 5.71 1.85 -15.28
CA PRO A 135 6.71 2.30 -16.24
C PRO A 135 7.75 3.30 -15.69
N CYS A 136 7.51 3.94 -14.54
CA CYS A 136 8.38 4.97 -13.97
C CYS A 136 9.04 4.49 -12.66
N LEU A 137 10.37 4.32 -12.67
CA LEU A 137 11.12 3.82 -11.50
C LEU A 137 11.01 4.73 -10.27
N ILE A 138 10.94 6.05 -10.47
CA ILE A 138 10.79 7.01 -9.38
C ILE A 138 9.43 6.82 -8.70
N TRP A 139 8.36 6.72 -9.48
CA TRP A 139 7.01 6.50 -8.93
C TRP A 139 6.87 5.12 -8.28
N MET A 140 7.53 4.09 -8.83
CA MET A 140 7.61 2.77 -8.18
C MET A 140 8.27 2.85 -6.80
N LYS A 141 9.34 3.63 -6.66
CA LYS A 141 9.98 3.85 -5.35
C LYS A 141 9.03 4.54 -4.37
N VAL A 142 8.38 5.63 -4.79
CA VAL A 142 7.38 6.33 -3.96
C VAL A 142 6.21 5.42 -3.57
N LEU A 143 5.75 4.57 -4.49
CA LEU A 143 4.73 3.56 -4.22
C LEU A 143 5.21 2.55 -3.17
N HIS A 144 6.44 2.06 -3.28
CA HIS A 144 7.02 1.13 -2.32
C HIS A 144 7.12 1.74 -0.92
N ASP A 145 7.58 2.99 -0.82
CA ASP A 145 7.67 3.72 0.45
C ASP A 145 6.27 3.96 1.07
N SER A 146 5.28 4.26 0.23
CA SER A 146 3.86 4.41 0.64
C SER A 146 3.29 3.09 1.18
N ILE A 147 3.50 1.98 0.46
CA ILE A 147 3.09 0.64 0.90
C ILE A 147 3.75 0.28 2.23
N GLY A 148 5.05 0.50 2.38
CA GLY A 148 5.78 0.19 3.61
C GLY A 148 5.23 0.97 4.81
N THR A 149 4.95 2.27 4.62
CA THR A 149 4.34 3.11 5.65
C THR A 149 2.96 2.57 6.09
N VAL A 150 2.11 2.20 5.13
CA VAL A 150 0.76 1.69 5.40
C VAL A 150 0.81 0.31 6.06
N CYS A 151 1.61 -0.61 5.55
CA CYS A 151 1.80 -1.95 6.11
C CYS A 151 2.32 -1.88 7.55
N SER A 152 3.35 -1.08 7.80
CA SER A 152 3.87 -0.83 9.15
C SER A 152 2.79 -0.29 10.09
N SER A 153 1.98 0.67 9.64
CA SER A 153 0.89 1.24 10.45
C SER A 153 -0.18 0.20 10.79
N ILE A 154 -0.58 -0.62 9.82
CA ILE A 154 -1.58 -1.69 9.98
C ILE A 154 -1.07 -2.78 10.93
N GLN A 155 0.16 -3.22 10.75
CA GLN A 155 0.84 -4.17 11.65
C GLN A 155 0.87 -3.62 13.08
N ASN A 156 1.28 -2.37 13.27
CA ASN A 156 1.33 -1.75 14.59
C ASN A 156 -0.06 -1.61 15.22
N GLY A 157 -1.08 -1.30 14.41
CA GLY A 157 -2.47 -1.30 14.84
C GLY A 157 -2.94 -2.69 15.28
N PHE A 158 -2.59 -3.73 14.51
CA PHE A 158 -3.01 -5.10 14.80
C PHE A 158 -2.33 -5.64 16.06
N TRP A 159 -1.02 -5.41 16.20
CA TRP A 159 -0.27 -5.69 17.43
C TRP A 159 -0.92 -5.04 18.66
N ASN A 160 -1.27 -3.75 18.57
CA ASN A 160 -1.92 -3.02 19.66
C ASN A 160 -3.28 -3.64 20.01
N ASN A 161 -4.05 -4.07 19.02
CA ASN A 161 -5.34 -4.71 19.24
C ASN A 161 -5.18 -6.08 19.93
N ILE A 162 -4.19 -6.89 19.53
CA ILE A 162 -3.87 -8.16 20.19
C ILE A 162 -3.52 -7.89 21.66
N LYS A 163 -2.59 -6.97 21.91
CA LYS A 163 -2.14 -6.60 23.26
C LYS A 163 -3.32 -6.16 24.14
N LYS A 164 -4.12 -5.19 23.65
CA LYS A 164 -5.31 -4.70 24.37
C LYS A 164 -6.32 -5.80 24.65
N SER A 165 -6.48 -6.76 23.74
CA SER A 165 -7.40 -7.88 23.97
C SER A 165 -6.97 -8.76 25.14
N ILE A 166 -5.66 -8.93 25.34
CA ILE A 166 -5.10 -9.69 26.46
C ILE A 166 -5.20 -8.86 27.75
N ASP A 167 -4.76 -7.60 27.71
CA ASP A 167 -4.76 -6.70 28.88
C ASP A 167 -6.18 -6.51 29.44
N ASN A 168 -7.19 -6.48 28.56
CA ASN A 168 -8.60 -6.33 28.95
C ASN A 168 -9.30 -7.66 29.25
N GLY A 169 -8.61 -8.80 29.17
CA GLY A 169 -9.23 -10.12 29.36
C GLY A 169 -10.35 -10.44 28.35
N GLN A 170 -10.29 -9.87 27.14
CA GLN A 170 -11.29 -10.08 26.12
C GLN A 170 -11.28 -11.54 25.64
N SER A 171 -12.45 -12.17 25.54
CA SER A 171 -12.59 -13.53 25.01
C SER A 171 -12.02 -13.65 23.60
N LEU A 172 -11.54 -14.84 23.23
CA LEU A 172 -11.03 -15.11 21.89
C LEU A 172 -12.11 -14.94 20.81
N ALA A 173 -13.36 -15.31 21.13
CA ALA A 173 -14.49 -15.18 20.23
C ALA A 173 -14.84 -13.71 19.95
N ASP A 174 -14.92 -12.87 20.99
CA ASP A 174 -15.21 -11.44 20.83
C ASP A 174 -14.06 -10.72 20.14
N PHE A 175 -12.82 -11.04 20.50
CA PHE A 175 -11.65 -10.49 19.82
C PHE A 175 -11.68 -10.81 18.32
N THR A 176 -11.95 -12.06 17.97
CA THR A 176 -12.05 -12.49 16.56
C THR A 176 -13.19 -11.78 15.82
N TYR A 177 -14.33 -11.56 16.48
CA TYR A 177 -15.43 -10.79 15.89
C TYR A 177 -15.02 -9.34 15.61
N VAL A 178 -14.38 -8.66 16.58
CA VAL A 178 -13.92 -7.27 16.43
C VAL A 178 -12.85 -7.16 15.35
N MET A 179 -11.88 -8.07 15.31
CA MET A 179 -10.81 -8.05 14.30
C MET A 179 -11.36 -8.28 12.89
N ASN A 180 -12.32 -9.20 12.72
CA ASN A 180 -13.02 -9.35 11.44
C ASN A 180 -13.67 -8.03 11.01
N LYS A 181 -14.33 -7.30 11.91
CA LYS A 181 -14.93 -6.01 11.54
C LYS A 181 -13.91 -4.95 11.08
N ILE A 182 -12.70 -4.97 11.64
CA ILE A 182 -11.67 -3.96 11.36
C ILE A 182 -10.85 -4.32 10.11
N TYR A 183 -10.43 -5.57 9.98
CA TYR A 183 -9.43 -5.98 8.98
C TYR A 183 -10.00 -6.82 7.83
N TYR A 184 -11.17 -7.44 7.99
CA TYR A 184 -11.76 -8.24 6.93
C TYR A 184 -12.39 -7.35 5.85
N TRP A 185 -11.96 -7.54 4.60
CA TRP A 185 -12.48 -6.81 3.45
C TRP A 185 -13.67 -7.55 2.80
N PRO A 186 -14.82 -6.89 2.58
CA PRO A 186 -15.92 -7.47 1.81
C PRO A 186 -15.50 -7.76 0.37
N GLY A 187 -15.46 -9.05 0.01
CA GLY A 187 -15.04 -9.52 -1.32
C GLY A 187 -13.62 -10.07 -1.38
N GLY A 188 -12.89 -10.05 -0.26
CA GLY A 188 -11.64 -10.81 -0.11
C GLY A 188 -11.88 -12.32 -0.02
N LYS A 189 -10.78 -13.08 0.08
CA LYS A 189 -10.88 -14.54 0.21
C LYS A 189 -11.63 -14.91 1.50
N ARG A 190 -12.62 -15.80 1.39
CA ARG A 190 -13.41 -16.28 2.54
C ARG A 190 -12.68 -17.45 3.20
N TYR A 191 -12.40 -17.30 4.49
CA TYR A 191 -11.88 -18.37 5.34
C TYR A 191 -12.91 -18.75 6.40
N SER A 192 -12.79 -19.96 6.96
CA SER A 192 -13.66 -20.38 8.05
C SER A 192 -13.40 -19.55 9.31
N LYS A 193 -14.46 -19.37 10.12
CA LYS A 193 -14.35 -18.67 11.41
C LYS A 193 -13.32 -19.34 12.32
N ASP A 194 -13.26 -20.67 12.30
CA ASP A 194 -12.35 -21.46 13.14
C ASP A 194 -10.88 -21.21 12.81
N LEU A 195 -10.55 -20.98 11.54
CA LEU A 195 -9.18 -20.60 11.13
C LEU A 195 -8.77 -19.24 11.71
N PHE A 196 -9.67 -18.26 11.71
CA PHE A 196 -9.39 -16.96 12.34
C PHE A 196 -9.23 -17.07 13.85
N ILE A 197 -10.07 -17.88 14.51
CA ILE A 197 -9.97 -18.15 15.95
C ILE A 197 -8.61 -18.79 16.28
N ALA A 198 -8.23 -19.82 15.52
CA ALA A 198 -6.96 -20.51 15.66
C ALA A 198 -5.76 -19.56 15.49
N HIS A 199 -5.76 -18.78 14.41
CA HIS A 199 -4.70 -17.80 14.13
C HIS A 199 -4.58 -16.77 15.26
N ASN A 200 -5.70 -16.20 15.69
CA ASN A 200 -5.73 -15.24 16.80
C ASN A 200 -5.26 -15.87 18.13
N ALA A 201 -5.55 -17.15 18.38
CA ALA A 201 -5.07 -17.86 19.57
C ALA A 201 -3.54 -17.97 19.56
N ILE A 202 -2.95 -18.32 18.42
CA ILE A 202 -1.48 -18.37 18.25
C ILE A 202 -0.87 -17.00 18.53
N LEU A 203 -1.39 -15.93 17.91
CA LEU A 203 -0.84 -14.58 18.08
C LEU A 203 -0.94 -14.10 19.54
N ARG A 204 -2.07 -14.37 20.21
CA ARG A 204 -2.26 -14.04 21.63
C ARG A 204 -1.35 -14.85 22.55
N HIS A 205 -1.08 -16.11 22.21
CA HIS A 205 -0.13 -16.94 22.94
C HIS A 205 1.28 -16.42 22.85
N ILE A 206 1.73 -16.07 21.64
CA ILE A 206 3.08 -15.50 21.43
C ILE A 206 3.22 -14.20 22.22
N MET A 207 2.20 -13.33 22.20
CA MET A 207 2.18 -12.08 22.97
C MET A 207 2.20 -12.32 24.48
N GLY A 208 1.48 -13.33 24.98
CA GLY A 208 1.39 -13.62 26.42
C GLY A 208 2.57 -14.42 26.98
N GLY A 209 3.17 -15.31 26.18
CA GLY A 209 4.22 -16.23 26.62
C GLY A 209 5.63 -15.65 26.62
N SER A 210 5.85 -14.50 25.98
CA SER A 210 7.18 -13.93 25.82
C SER A 210 7.79 -13.38 27.12
N GLY A 211 6.99 -13.06 28.14
CA GLY A 211 7.41 -12.46 29.42
C GLY A 211 8.10 -11.08 29.31
N LYS A 212 8.54 -10.72 28.10
CA LYS A 212 9.12 -9.46 27.67
C LYS A 212 8.03 -8.64 27.00
N ASN A 213 8.04 -7.34 27.25
CA ASN A 213 7.26 -6.36 26.49
C ASN A 213 7.74 -6.37 25.03
N LEU A 214 7.19 -7.27 24.21
CA LEU A 214 7.38 -7.30 22.77
C LEU A 214 6.69 -6.07 22.19
N GLU A 215 7.49 -5.08 21.83
CA GLU A 215 6.99 -3.90 21.12
C GLU A 215 6.95 -4.21 19.62
N PRO A 216 6.08 -3.50 18.88
CA PRO A 216 6.06 -3.63 17.44
C PRO A 216 7.36 -3.05 16.85
N GLN A 217 7.63 -3.35 15.58
CA GLN A 217 8.66 -2.64 14.85
C GLN A 217 8.39 -1.14 14.89
N SER A 218 9.40 -0.38 15.29
CA SER A 218 9.40 1.06 15.04
C SER A 218 9.17 1.22 13.54
N PRO A 219 8.27 2.12 13.10
CA PRO A 219 8.10 2.39 11.68
C PRO A 219 9.48 2.57 11.08
N ASN A 220 9.83 1.70 10.13
CA ASN A 220 11.10 1.75 9.46
C ASN A 220 11.23 3.17 8.91
N SER A 221 12.18 3.92 9.45
CA SER A 221 12.64 5.17 8.83
C SER A 221 13.53 4.77 7.65
N ALA A 222 13.00 3.98 6.73
CA ALA A 222 13.71 3.46 5.57
C ALA A 222 13.41 4.34 4.36
N ASN A 223 14.04 5.51 4.31
CA ASN A 223 14.92 5.90 3.20
C ASN A 223 15.53 7.28 3.47
N GLY A 224 16.83 7.38 3.21
CA GLY A 224 17.72 8.44 3.67
C GLY A 224 17.65 9.76 2.92
N ASN A 225 18.30 10.76 3.53
CA ASN A 225 18.77 12.01 2.96
C ASN A 225 17.94 12.59 1.81
N VAL A 226 16.93 13.38 2.18
CA VAL A 226 16.79 14.70 1.57
C VAL A 226 16.87 15.69 2.72
N GLU A 227 18.03 16.34 2.86
CA GLU A 227 18.13 17.56 3.67
C GLU A 227 17.23 18.60 3.02
N PHE A 228 16.01 18.73 3.54
CA PHE A 228 15.27 19.97 3.44
C PHE A 228 15.38 20.64 4.81
N GLU A 229 16.39 21.49 4.95
CA GLU A 229 16.32 22.55 5.94
C GLU A 229 15.12 23.44 5.61
N GLU A 230 14.09 23.39 6.46
CA GLU A 230 13.68 24.60 7.19
C GLU A 230 12.62 24.28 8.26
N SER A 231 13.05 24.47 9.51
CA SER A 231 12.27 24.99 10.63
C SER A 231 10.97 24.30 11.06
N ALA A 232 11.06 23.43 12.08
CA ALA A 232 10.02 23.38 13.12
C ALA A 232 10.51 22.74 14.43
N LYS A 233 10.04 23.34 15.52
CA LYS A 233 10.28 23.03 16.93
C LYS A 233 9.94 21.57 17.31
N GLY A 234 10.83 20.94 18.08
CA GLY A 234 10.46 20.03 19.17
C GLY A 234 10.01 18.61 18.80
N VAL A 235 10.85 17.81 18.13
CA VAL A 235 10.62 16.36 18.01
C VAL A 235 11.21 15.64 19.22
N LYS A 236 10.36 14.97 20.01
CA LYS A 236 10.77 14.08 21.11
C LYS A 236 11.71 12.98 20.58
N LYS A 237 12.86 12.80 21.24
CA LYS A 237 13.87 11.76 20.97
C LYS A 237 13.20 10.40 20.73
N ARG A 238 13.29 9.89 19.50
CA ARG A 238 12.88 8.53 19.12
C ARG A 238 13.80 7.53 19.82
N GLY A 239 13.18 6.47 20.37
CA GLY A 239 13.83 5.45 21.18
C GLY A 239 14.94 4.71 20.44
N SER A 240 15.85 4.15 21.24
CA SER A 240 16.94 3.26 20.84
C SER A 240 16.48 2.24 19.78
N HIS A 241 17.25 2.12 18.69
CA HIS A 241 17.12 1.04 17.72
C HIS A 241 17.22 -0.30 18.45
N LYS A 242 16.10 -1.02 18.57
CA LYS A 242 16.12 -2.41 19.04
C LYS A 242 16.85 -3.27 18.03
N LYS A 243 17.53 -4.32 18.51
CA LYS A 243 18.20 -5.28 17.65
C LYS A 243 17.14 -5.94 16.75
N LYS A 244 17.42 -5.99 15.45
CA LYS A 244 16.62 -6.69 14.45
C LYS A 244 16.36 -8.13 14.94
N GLY A 245 15.11 -8.58 14.94
CA GLY A 245 14.74 -9.93 15.39
C GLY A 245 14.09 -10.02 16.78
N GLU A 246 14.02 -8.93 17.54
CA GLU A 246 13.40 -8.93 18.90
C GLU A 246 11.99 -8.33 18.94
N ASP A 247 11.50 -7.78 17.82
CA ASP A 247 10.14 -7.26 17.73
C ASP A 247 9.10 -8.38 17.65
N PHE A 248 7.85 -8.04 17.94
CA PHE A 248 6.75 -9.02 17.96
C PHE A 248 6.63 -9.82 16.66
N TRP A 249 6.70 -9.17 15.49
CA TRP A 249 6.52 -9.84 14.20
C TRP A 249 7.69 -10.76 13.86
N SER A 250 8.91 -10.40 14.28
CA SER A 250 10.07 -11.30 14.20
C SER A 250 9.90 -12.56 15.05
N VAL A 251 9.32 -12.43 16.24
CA VAL A 251 9.02 -13.58 17.09
C VAL A 251 7.92 -14.45 16.49
N VAL A 252 6.91 -13.84 15.87
CA VAL A 252 5.83 -14.57 15.17
C VAL A 252 6.38 -15.36 13.99
N ASP A 253 7.17 -14.72 13.12
CA ASP A 253 7.76 -15.39 11.95
C ASP A 253 8.66 -16.55 12.38
N LYS A 254 9.55 -16.31 13.37
CA LYS A 254 10.40 -17.37 13.94
C LYS A 254 9.57 -18.52 14.53
N PHE A 255 8.47 -18.22 15.21
CA PHE A 255 7.59 -19.25 15.76
C PHE A 255 7.04 -20.17 14.66
N PHE A 256 6.55 -19.60 13.55
CA PHE A 256 6.05 -20.40 12.44
C PHE A 256 7.17 -21.19 11.76
N ASP A 257 8.33 -20.57 11.51
CA ASP A 257 9.50 -21.25 10.93
C ASP A 257 9.95 -22.44 11.78
N ASP A 258 10.04 -22.28 13.11
CA ASP A 258 10.40 -23.36 14.03
C ASP A 258 9.39 -24.54 13.99
N LYS A 259 8.11 -24.26 13.73
CA LYS A 259 7.08 -25.31 13.55
C LYS A 259 7.19 -25.98 12.19
N MET A 260 7.46 -25.23 11.12
CA MET A 260 7.70 -25.80 9.79
C MET A 260 8.90 -26.73 9.78
N GLN A 261 10.00 -26.34 10.42
CA GLN A 261 11.20 -27.17 10.55
C GLN A 261 10.96 -28.48 11.31
N LYS A 262 9.93 -28.52 12.17
CA LYS A 262 9.48 -29.73 12.87
C LYS A 262 8.52 -30.60 12.05
N GLY A 263 8.22 -30.20 10.81
CA GLY A 263 7.38 -30.97 9.90
C GLY A 263 5.87 -30.77 10.08
N TRP A 264 5.43 -29.70 10.77
CA TRP A 264 4.00 -29.46 11.04
C TRP A 264 3.21 -29.09 9.77
N GLY A 265 3.89 -28.61 8.72
CA GLY A 265 3.29 -28.21 7.45
C GLY A 265 2.59 -26.84 7.48
N GLU A 266 2.24 -26.33 6.30
CA GLU A 266 1.65 -25.00 6.10
C GLU A 266 0.19 -24.89 6.50
N ASP A 267 -0.55 -26.00 6.47
CA ASP A 267 -1.98 -26.02 6.75
C ASP A 267 -2.24 -26.16 8.24
N ILE A 268 -2.48 -25.03 8.91
CA ILE A 268 -2.78 -24.97 10.35
C ILE A 268 -4.06 -25.71 10.75
N SER A 269 -4.87 -26.17 9.79
CA SER A 269 -6.08 -26.96 10.06
C SER A 269 -5.84 -28.47 10.17
N LYS A 270 -4.58 -28.94 10.04
CA LYS A 270 -4.25 -30.37 9.95
C LYS A 270 -3.09 -30.77 10.87
N GLY A 271 -3.00 -32.07 11.15
CA GLY A 271 -1.87 -32.67 11.87
C GLY A 271 -1.66 -32.09 13.27
N ASP A 272 -0.38 -31.94 13.65
CA ASP A 272 0.06 -31.45 14.96
C ASP A 272 -0.50 -30.06 15.31
N TRP A 273 -0.85 -29.25 14.30
CA TRP A 273 -1.49 -27.96 14.53
C TRP A 273 -2.83 -28.11 15.26
N VAL A 274 -3.62 -29.13 14.96
CA VAL A 274 -4.96 -29.30 15.54
C VAL A 274 -4.88 -29.53 17.04
N GLU A 275 -4.00 -30.44 17.48
CA GLU A 275 -3.81 -30.74 18.90
C GLU A 275 -3.28 -29.52 19.66
N PHE A 276 -2.31 -28.82 19.06
CA PHE A 276 -1.74 -27.60 19.61
C PHE A 276 -2.79 -26.49 19.75
N LEU A 277 -3.59 -26.26 18.71
CA LEU A 277 -4.64 -25.24 18.68
C LEU A 277 -5.76 -25.53 19.67
N GLN A 278 -6.18 -26.80 19.81
CA GLN A 278 -7.18 -27.19 20.80
C GLN A 278 -6.71 -26.88 22.23
N LYS A 279 -5.45 -27.23 22.54
CA LYS A 279 -4.83 -26.88 23.83
C LYS A 279 -4.80 -25.36 24.01
N LEU A 280 -4.39 -24.64 22.97
CA LEU A 280 -4.26 -23.18 23.01
C LEU A 280 -5.57 -22.44 23.25
N VAL A 281 -6.61 -22.82 22.52
CA VAL A 281 -7.94 -22.22 22.66
C VAL A 281 -8.49 -22.50 24.05
N LYS A 282 -8.25 -23.70 24.59
CA LYS A 282 -8.65 -24.03 25.97
C LYS A 282 -7.92 -23.15 26.99
N GLU A 283 -6.61 -23.00 26.89
CA GLU A 283 -5.80 -22.14 27.76
C GLU A 283 -6.23 -20.67 27.68
N ASP A 284 -6.49 -20.16 26.47
CA ASP A 284 -6.94 -18.77 26.28
C ASP A 284 -8.32 -18.53 26.91
N ASN A 285 -9.27 -19.46 26.71
CA ASN A 285 -10.61 -19.38 27.31
C ASN A 285 -10.58 -19.47 28.84
N GLU A 286 -9.72 -20.32 29.41
CA GLU A 286 -9.50 -20.41 30.86
C GLU A 286 -8.94 -19.09 31.41
N ARG A 287 -7.99 -18.48 30.70
CA ARG A 287 -7.39 -17.18 31.07
C ARG A 287 -8.40 -16.03 31.06
N THR A 288 -9.31 -15.99 30.09
CA THR A 288 -10.30 -14.90 29.95
C THR A 288 -11.57 -15.14 30.77
N GLY A 289 -11.66 -16.25 31.51
CA GLY A 289 -12.85 -16.59 32.29
C GLY A 289 -14.06 -16.98 31.45
N ASP A 290 -13.85 -17.33 30.18
CA ASP A 290 -14.90 -17.65 29.21
C ASP A 290 -15.21 -19.16 29.24
N LEU A 291 -15.35 -19.70 30.45
CA LEU A 291 -15.86 -21.06 30.63
C LEU A 291 -17.35 -21.05 30.25
N PRO A 292 -17.84 -22.06 29.50
CA PRO A 292 -19.27 -22.19 29.27
C PRO A 292 -19.95 -22.26 30.63
N ARG A 293 -20.71 -21.20 30.96
CA ARG A 293 -21.57 -21.21 32.15
C ARG A 293 -22.39 -22.48 32.06
N LYS A 294 -22.11 -23.45 32.94
CA LYS A 294 -22.92 -24.66 33.06
C LYS A 294 -24.36 -24.17 33.19
N LYS A 295 -25.19 -24.46 32.18
CA LYS A 295 -26.63 -24.24 32.27
C LYS A 295 -27.09 -25.03 33.49
N LYS A 296 -27.37 -24.32 34.58
CA LYS A 296 -28.11 -24.85 35.72
C LYS A 296 -29.57 -24.93 35.33
#